data_AF-A0A967IS65-F1
#
_entry.id   AF-A0A967IS65-F1
#
_cell.length_a   1.000
_cell.length_b   1.000
_cell.length_c   1.000
_cell.angle_alpha   90.00
_cell.angle_beta   90.00
_cell.angle_gamma   90.00
#
_symmetry.space_group_name_H-M   'P 1'
#
loop_
_entity.id
_entity.type
_entity.pdbx_description
1 polymer ?
#
loop_
_entity_poly.entity_id
_entity_poly.type
_entity_poly.pdbx_seq_one_letter_code
_entity_poly.pdbx_strand_id
1 'polypeptide(L)' 'DRGVLIGAVRPPTVPAGGARLRITLSAAHTPEQVDYLLQVLDEVHVKPGTQARGDS' A
#
# COMPACT_ATOMS: atom_id res chain seq x y z
N ASP A 1 8.53 6.02 -11.71
CA ASP A 1 8.83 5.44 -10.38
C ASP A 1 8.85 6.51 -9.31
N ARG A 2 8.25 6.24 -8.14
CA ARG A 2 8.12 7.18 -7.00
C ARG A 2 9.22 7.06 -5.96
N GLY A 3 10.28 6.28 -6.23
CA GLY A 3 11.43 6.10 -5.34
C GLY A 3 11.20 5.17 -4.13
N VAL A 4 10.05 4.51 -4.03
CA VAL A 4 9.72 3.60 -2.93
C VAL A 4 9.71 2.15 -3.41
N LEU A 5 10.47 1.27 -2.76
CA LEU A 5 10.54 -0.16 -3.05
C LEU A 5 9.71 -0.94 -2.03
N ILE A 6 8.62 -1.56 -2.48
CA ILE A 6 7.70 -2.33 -1.63
C ILE A 6 7.53 -3.74 -2.18
N GLY A 7 7.73 -4.75 -1.33
CA GLY A 7 7.47 -6.14 -1.68
C GLY A 7 5.99 -6.49 -1.55
N ALA A 8 5.37 -7.01 -2.60
CA ALA A 8 4.02 -7.57 -2.52
C ALA A 8 4.09 -9.04 -2.09
N VAL A 9 3.32 -9.42 -1.07
CA VAL A 9 3.12 -10.81 -0.67
C VAL A 9 1.74 -11.24 -1.14
N ARG A 10 1.70 -12.19 -2.06
CA ARG A 10 0.49 -12.67 -2.73
C ARG A 10 0.35 -14.19 -2.60
N PRO A 11 -0.85 -14.75 -2.83
CA PRO A 11 -1.02 -16.20 -2.96
C PRO A 11 -0.07 -16.80 -4.01
N PRO A 12 0.40 -18.06 -3.83
CA PRO A 12 -0.01 -19.02 -2.79
C PRO A 12 0.73 -18.87 -1.45
N THR A 13 1.68 -17.93 -1.33
CA THR A 13 2.49 -17.77 -0.11
C THR A 13 1.66 -17.29 1.10
N VAL A 14 0.46 -16.77 0.84
CA VAL A 14 -0.56 -16.39 1.83
C VAL A 14 -1.94 -16.88 1.37
N PRO A 15 -2.90 -17.11 2.29
CA PRO A 15 -4.27 -17.49 1.92
C PRO A 15 -4.92 -16.49 0.96
N ALA A 16 -5.89 -16.97 0.17
CA ALA A 16 -6.70 -16.11 -0.69
C ALA A 16 -7.36 -14.98 0.13
N GLY A 17 -7.37 -13.77 -0.42
CA GLY A 17 -7.82 -12.56 0.29
C GLY A 17 -6.81 -11.98 1.29
N GLY A 18 -5.71 -12.67 1.57
CA GLY A 18 -4.65 -12.21 2.50
C GLY A 18 -3.48 -11.48 1.83
N ALA A 19 -3.64 -11.07 0.56
CA ALA A 19 -2.62 -10.33 -0.17
C ALA A 19 -2.32 -9.01 0.55
N ARG A 20 -1.05 -8.71 0.75
CA ARG A 20 -0.60 -7.52 1.49
C ARG A 20 0.76 -7.04 1.02
N LEU A 21 1.03 -5.77 1.28
CA LEU A 21 2.34 -5.18 1.06
C LEU A 21 3.22 -5.40 2.31
N ARG A 22 4.49 -5.78 2.09
CA ARG A 22 5.50 -5.89 3.13
C ARG A 22 6.46 -4.72 3.01
N ILE A 23 6.44 -3.86 4.03
CA ILE A 23 7.30 -2.69 4.17
C ILE A 23 8.22 -2.96 5.37
N THR A 24 9.52 -2.74 5.20
CA THR A 24 10.51 -2.91 6.28
C THR A 24 11.10 -1.56 6.61
N LEU A 25 10.73 -1.02 7.76
CA LEU A 25 11.32 0.20 8.31
C LEU A 25 12.51 -0.15 9.19
N SER A 26 13.51 0.72 9.20
CA SER A 26 14.72 0.60 10.03
C SER A 26 15.07 1.96 10.62
N ALA A 27 15.92 1.99 11.65
CA ALA A 27 16.38 3.24 12.27
C ALA A 27 17.16 4.17 11.32
N ALA A 28 17.55 3.69 10.14
CA ALA A 28 18.15 4.53 9.10
C ALA A 28 17.13 5.40 8.36
N HIS A 29 15.83 5.14 8.52
CA HIS A 29 14.79 5.93 7.88
C HIS A 29 14.49 7.18 8.71
N THR A 30 14.47 8.32 8.05
CA THR A 30 14.08 9.58 8.70
C THR A 30 12.56 9.68 8.79
N PRO A 31 12.01 10.50 9.71
CA PRO A 31 10.57 10.74 9.79
C PRO A 31 9.97 11.21 8.47
N GLU A 32 10.67 12.08 7.74
CA GLU A 32 10.22 12.64 6.47
C GLU A 32 10.10 11.56 5.37
N GLN A 33 10.97 10.55 5.41
CA GLN A 33 10.87 9.41 4.50
C GLN A 33 9.65 8.54 4.80
N VAL A 34 9.26 8.44 6.07
CA VAL A 34 8.04 7.74 6.48
C VAL A 34 6.80 8.53 6.04
N ASP A 35 6.82 9.85 6.21
CA ASP A 35 5.71 10.71 5.76
C ASP A 35 5.52 10.65 4.25
N TYR A 36 6.62 10.69 3.47
CA TYR A 36 6.56 10.52 2.02
C TYR A 36 6.03 9.13 1.63
N LEU A 37 6.44 8.07 2.32
CA LEU A 37 5.89 6.73 2.10
C LEU A 37 4.37 6.71 2.32
N LEU A 38 3.87 7.33 3.38
CA LEU A 38 2.44 7.41 3.67
C LEU A 38 1.68 8.16 2.57
N GLN A 39 2.20 9.31 2.11
CA GLN A 39 1.62 10.06 1.01
C GLN A 39 1.53 9.21 -0.26
N VAL A 40 2.62 8.51 -0.61
CA VAL A 40 2.63 7.65 -1.80
C VAL A 40 1.62 6.51 -1.66
N LEU A 41 1.48 5.91 -0.47
CA LEU A 41 0.48 4.86 -0.22
C LEU A 41 -0.96 5.36 -0.38
N ASP A 42 -1.26 6.58 0.11
CA ASP A 42 -2.58 7.21 -0.04
C ASP A 42 -2.88 7.56 -1.51
N GLU A 43 -1.88 7.94 -2.29
CA GLU A 43 -2.09 8.23 -3.72
C GLU A 43 -2.32 6.96 -4.56
N VAL A 44 -1.73 5.83 -4.18
CA VAL A 44 -1.81 4.57 -4.97
C VAL A 44 -2.82 3.58 -4.43
N HIS A 45 -3.31 3.74 -3.19
CA HIS A 45 -4.35 2.87 -2.68
C HIS A 45 -5.65 3.10 -3.48
N VAL A 46 -6.16 2.08 -4.14
CA VAL A 46 -7.52 2.18 -4.68
C VAL A 46 -8.44 2.00 -3.47
N LYS A 47 -9.15 3.06 -3.07
CA LYS A 47 -10.22 2.94 -2.05
C LYS A 47 -11.13 1.79 -2.47
N PRO A 48 -11.23 0.70 -1.70
CA PRO A 48 -12.14 -0.38 -2.04
C PRO A 48 -13.57 0.16 -1.89
N GLY A 49 -14.17 0.56 -3.01
CA GLY A 49 -15.60 0.85 -3.13
C GLY A 49 -16.11 2.15 -2.49
N THR A 50 -15.88 3.29 -3.15
CA THR A 50 -16.89 4.38 -3.20
C THR A 50 -17.59 4.37 -4.56
N GLN A 51 -17.93 3.17 -5.06
CA GLN A 51 -18.94 3.00 -6.09
C GLN A 51 -20.21 2.49 -5.41
N ALA A 52 -20.84 3.36 -4.62
CA ALA A 52 -22.22 3.14 -4.21
C ALA A 52 -23.09 3.64 -5.37
N ARG A 53 -23.60 2.68 -6.15
CA ARG A 53 -24.84 2.70 -6.93
C ARG A 53 -25.49 4.08 -7.07
N GLY A 54 -25.36 4.66 -8.25
CA GLY A 54 -26.09 5.84 -8.71
C GLY A 54 -26.82 5.48 -9.99
N ASP A 55 -27.69 4.47 -9.89
CA ASP A 55 -28.53 3.98 -10.98
C ASP A 55 -29.96 4.17 -10.47
N SER A 56 -30.55 5.32 -10.76
CA SER A 56 -31.98 5.59 -10.66
C SER A 56 -32.37 6.48 -11.82
#